data_AF-A0A4W5JZB7-F1
#
_entry.id   AF-A0A4W5JZB7-F1
#
_cell.length_a   1.000
_cell.length_b   1.000
_cell.length_c   1.000
_cell.angle_alpha   90.00
_cell.angle_beta   90.00
_cell.angle_gamma   90.00
#
_symmetry.space_group_name_H-M   'P 1'
#
loop_
_entity.id
_entity.type
_entity.pdbx_description
1 polymer ?
#
loop_
_entity_poly.entity_id
_entity_poly.type
_entity_poly.pdbx_seq_one_letter_code
_entity_poly.pdbx_strand_id
1 'polypeptide(L)'
;KLLREYKVVGRLLPSGKNPTPPLYRMRIFAPNHVVAKSRFWYFVSQLRKMKKANGETVYCGLVHEKTPLKVKNFGIWLRYDSRSGTHNMYREYRDLTTSAAVTQCCKYAPLCPASY
;
A
#
# COMPACT_ATOMS: atom_id res chain seq x y z
N LYS A 1 -14.92 -4.41 -2.23
CA LYS A 1 -14.58 -3.50 -3.36
C LYS A 1 -13.31 -4.03 -4.02
N LEU A 2 -13.17 -3.95 -5.35
CA LEU A 2 -11.95 -4.35 -6.05
C LEU A 2 -10.83 -3.36 -5.71
N LEU A 3 -9.71 -3.85 -5.21
CA LEU A 3 -8.54 -3.02 -4.92
C LEU A 3 -7.72 -2.84 -6.19
N ARG A 4 -7.20 -1.63 -6.40
CA ARG A 4 -6.26 -1.30 -7.47
C ARG A 4 -4.90 -1.04 -6.85
N GLU A 5 -3.86 -1.39 -7.58
CA GLU A 5 -2.50 -1.15 -7.14
C GLU A 5 -2.04 0.25 -7.56
N TYR A 6 -1.53 1.02 -6.60
CA TYR A 6 -0.97 2.35 -6.80
C TYR A 6 0.49 2.40 -6.38
N LYS A 7 1.32 3.02 -7.20
CA LYS A 7 2.65 3.50 -6.80
C LYS A 7 2.48 4.92 -6.29
N VAL A 8 2.73 5.12 -5.00
CA VAL A 8 2.72 6.43 -4.35
C VAL A 8 4.14 6.81 -3.95
N VAL A 9 4.55 8.02 -4.31
CA VAL A 9 5.85 8.59 -3.95
C VAL A 9 5.63 9.92 -3.24
N GLY A 10 6.29 10.12 -2.11
CA GLY A 10 6.25 11.37 -1.36
C GLY A 10 7.59 11.68 -0.70
N ARG A 11 7.74 12.93 -0.29
CA ARG A 11 8.91 13.45 0.43
C ARG A 11 8.50 14.54 1.40
N LEU A 12 9.42 14.92 2.29
CA LEU A 12 9.28 16.16 3.05
C LEU A 12 9.43 17.36 2.10
N LEU A 13 8.85 18.49 2.49
CA LEU A 13 9.07 19.73 1.77
C LEU A 13 10.56 20.13 1.86
N PRO A 14 11.17 20.56 0.75
CA PRO A 14 12.52 21.14 0.77
C PRO A 14 12.61 22.30 1.77
N SER A 15 13.73 22.40 2.48
CA SER A 15 14.02 23.49 3.42
C SER A 15 15.47 23.95 3.26
N GLY A 16 15.84 25.13 3.79
CA GLY A 16 17.21 25.63 3.71
C GLY A 16 18.25 24.66 4.32
N LYS A 17 17.87 23.89 5.35
CA LYS A 17 18.74 22.87 5.97
C LYS A 17 18.79 21.56 5.17
N ASN A 18 17.76 21.27 4.38
CA ASN A 18 17.68 20.05 3.58
C ASN A 18 16.98 20.37 2.25
N PRO A 19 17.72 20.84 1.23
CA PRO A 19 17.15 21.26 -0.05
C PRO A 19 16.69 20.07 -0.89
N THR A 20 17.24 18.87 -0.66
CA THR A 20 16.91 17.65 -1.40
C THR A 20 16.48 16.52 -0.46
N PRO A 21 15.26 16.58 0.12
CA PRO A 21 14.77 15.51 0.97
C PRO A 21 14.63 14.18 0.22
N PRO A 22 14.86 13.04 0.89
CA PRO A 22 14.75 11.73 0.26
C PRO A 22 13.31 11.42 -0.19
N LEU A 23 13.21 10.70 -1.31
CA LEU A 23 11.93 10.22 -1.85
C LEU A 23 11.59 8.85 -1.27
N TYR A 24 10.38 8.73 -0.73
CA TYR A 24 9.84 7.46 -0.25
C TYR A 24 8.77 6.95 -1.20
N ARG A 25 8.90 5.69 -1.61
CA ARG A 25 7.99 5.01 -2.53
C ARG A 25 7.30 3.84 -1.84
N MET A 26 5.98 3.73 -1.97
CA MET A 26 5.19 2.58 -1.53
C MET A 26 4.29 2.06 -2.65
N ARG A 27 4.05 0.75 -2.65
CA ARG A 27 2.97 0.11 -3.42
C ARG A 27 1.78 -0.02 -2.49
N ILE A 28 0.63 0.53 -2.86
CA ILE A 28 -0.57 0.59 -2.03
C ILE A 28 -1.75 0.04 -2.81
N PHE A 29 -2.47 -0.89 -2.20
CA PHE A 29 -3.71 -1.42 -2.75
C PHE A 29 -4.88 -0.65 -2.17
N ALA A 30 -5.65 0.03 -3.02
CA ALA A 30 -6.74 0.91 -2.59
C ALA A 30 -7.85 0.97 -3.66
N PRO A 31 -9.09 1.35 -3.30
CA PRO A 31 -10.17 1.51 -4.28
C PRO A 31 -9.94 2.70 -5.23
N ASN A 32 -9.29 3.76 -4.76
CA ASN A 32 -9.01 4.97 -5.54
C ASN A 32 -7.72 5.66 -5.10
N HIS A 33 -7.27 6.65 -5.88
CA HIS A 33 -6.03 7.38 -5.64
C HIS A 33 -6.07 8.25 -4.36
N VAL A 34 -7.25 8.67 -3.90
CA VAL A 34 -7.41 9.46 -2.66
C VAL A 34 -7.10 8.61 -1.44
N VAL A 35 -7.70 7.41 -1.37
CA VAL A 35 -7.43 6.43 -0.32
C VAL A 35 -5.97 5.96 -0.38
N ALA A 36 -5.42 5.77 -1.58
CA ALA A 36 -4.01 5.42 -1.74
C ALA A 36 -3.07 6.47 -1.12
N LYS A 37 -3.30 7.76 -1.40
CA LYS A 37 -2.52 8.85 -0.77
C LYS A 37 -2.71 8.88 0.74
N SER A 38 -3.93 8.69 1.24
CA SER A 38 -4.20 8.66 2.68
C SER A 38 -3.41 7.55 3.37
N ARG A 39 -3.41 6.34 2.81
CA ARG A 39 -2.66 5.19 3.32
C ARG A 39 -1.16 5.37 3.25
N PHE A 40 -0.65 6.03 2.21
CA PHE A 40 0.77 6.39 2.14
C PHE A 40 1.16 7.23 3.36
N TRP A 41 0.40 8.28 3.67
CA TRP A 41 0.67 9.15 4.81
C TRP A 41 0.52 8.44 6.15
N TYR A 42 -0.43 7.51 6.28
CA TYR A 42 -0.57 6.66 7.46
C TYR A 42 0.71 5.84 7.70
N PHE A 43 1.16 5.05 6.72
CA PHE A 43 2.33 4.18 6.90
C PHE A 43 3.64 4.95 7.00
N VAL A 44 3.84 6.00 6.20
CA VAL A 44 5.10 6.77 6.24
C VAL A 44 5.27 7.54 7.56
N SER A 45 4.17 7.90 8.22
CA SER A 45 4.23 8.52 9.55
C SER A 45 4.76 7.55 10.61
N GLN A 46 4.35 6.28 10.55
CA GLN A 46 4.80 5.23 11.47
C GLN A 46 6.25 4.83 11.19
N LEU A 47 6.66 4.78 9.91
CA LEU A 47 7.99 4.31 9.51
C LEU A 47 9.07 5.40 9.55
N ARG A 48 8.71 6.64 9.22
CA ARG A 48 9.68 7.76 9.01
C ARG A 48 9.34 9.03 9.76
N LYS A 49 8.32 9.02 10.64
CA LYS A 49 7.85 10.20 11.40
C LYS A 49 7.50 11.41 10.50
N MET A 50 7.16 11.15 9.24
CA MET A 50 6.76 12.17 8.28
C MET A 50 5.26 12.46 8.39
N LYS A 51 4.90 13.74 8.44
CA LYS A 51 3.50 14.19 8.47
C LYS A 51 3.11 14.80 7.13
N LYS A 52 1.86 14.61 6.72
CA LYS A 52 1.29 15.21 5.50
C LYS A 52 1.41 16.74 5.47
N ALA A 53 1.33 17.40 6.63
CA ALA A 53 1.45 18.86 6.72
C ALA A 53 2.83 19.38 6.28
N ASN A 54 3.90 18.60 6.50
CA ASN A 54 5.28 19.02 6.24
C ASN A 54 5.88 18.31 5.01
N GLY A 55 5.03 17.71 4.18
CA GLY A 55 5.48 16.93 3.05
C GLY A 55 4.49 16.95 1.89
N GLU A 56 4.95 16.45 0.75
CA GLU A 56 4.21 16.46 -0.50
C GLU A 56 4.18 15.07 -1.13
N THR A 57 3.13 14.80 -1.90
CA THR A 57 3.04 13.62 -2.75
C THR A 57 3.55 13.98 -4.14
N VAL A 58 4.72 13.47 -4.51
CA VAL A 58 5.39 13.74 -5.78
C VAL A 58 4.75 12.96 -6.92
N TYR A 59 4.29 11.73 -6.65
CA TYR A 59 3.67 10.88 -7.67
C TYR A 59 2.60 9.97 -7.06
N CYS A 60 1.50 9.78 -7.78
CA CYS A 60 0.51 8.75 -7.49
C CYS A 60 -0.04 8.24 -8.83
N GLY A 61 0.27 6.99 -9.17
CA GLY A 61 -0.15 6.39 -10.43
C GLY A 61 -0.50 4.91 -10.28
N LEU A 62 -1.32 4.40 -11.19
CA LEU A 62 -1.69 2.99 -11.22
C LEU A 62 -0.51 2.13 -11.63
N VAL A 63 -0.39 0.96 -11.01
CA VAL A 63 0.53 -0.10 -11.44
C VAL A 63 -0.29 -1.15 -12.17
N HIS A 64 0.09 -1.39 -13.43
CA HIS A 64 -0.53 -2.42 -14.25
C HIS A 64 0.29 -3.69 -14.23
N GLU A 65 -0.41 -4.82 -14.23
CA GLU A 65 0.20 -6.14 -14.28
C GLU A 65 0.88 -6.37 -15.64
N LYS A 66 2.12 -6.85 -15.65
CA LYS A 66 2.90 -7.02 -16.89
C LYS A 66 2.30 -8.06 -17.83
N THR A 67 1.80 -9.15 -17.25
CA THR A 67 1.20 -10.27 -17.98
C THR A 67 -0.18 -10.58 -17.39
N PRO A 68 -1.22 -9.80 -17.75
CA PRO A 68 -2.54 -9.91 -17.12
C PRO A 68 -3.31 -11.18 -17.50
N LEU A 69 -2.90 -11.89 -18.56
CA LEU A 69 -3.55 -13.11 -19.03
C LEU A 69 -2.90 -14.39 -18.47
N LYS A 70 -1.78 -14.27 -17.76
CA LYS A 70 -1.05 -15.42 -17.22
C LYS A 70 -1.45 -15.67 -15.77
N VAL A 71 -1.96 -16.86 -15.48
CA VAL A 71 -2.25 -17.30 -14.11
C VAL A 71 -0.94 -17.45 -13.32
N LYS A 72 -0.93 -16.92 -12.09
CA LYS A 72 0.21 -16.92 -11.17
C LYS A 72 -0.25 -17.36 -9.78
N ASN A 73 0.69 -17.88 -9.00
CA ASN A 73 0.51 -18.11 -7.56
C ASN A 73 1.18 -16.94 -6.82
N PHE A 74 0.42 -16.25 -5.97
CA PHE A 74 0.86 -15.09 -5.20
C PHE A 74 0.92 -15.45 -3.72
N GLY A 75 2.12 -15.38 -3.13
CA GLY A 75 2.29 -15.42 -1.69
C GLY A 75 2.07 -14.03 -1.06
N ILE A 76 1.14 -13.95 -0.11
CA ILE A 76 0.79 -12.71 0.60
C ILE A 76 1.17 -12.88 2.06
N TRP A 77 2.07 -12.00 2.52
CA TRP A 77 2.36 -11.79 3.92
C TRP A 77 1.49 -10.66 4.45
N LEU A 78 0.77 -10.91 5.54
CA LEU A 78 -0.08 -9.92 6.17
C LEU A 78 0.14 -9.90 7.68
N ARG A 79 0.05 -8.71 8.24
CA ARG A 79 -0.11 -8.49 9.68
C ARG A 79 -1.51 -7.97 9.91
N TYR A 80 -2.26 -8.60 10.81
CA TYR A 80 -3.62 -8.19 11.15
C TYR A 80 -3.84 -8.18 12.66
N ASP A 81 -4.81 -7.38 13.09
CA ASP A 81 -5.19 -7.30 14.49
C ASP A 81 -6.45 -8.15 14.69
N SER A 82 -6.36 -9.18 15.54
CA SER A 82 -7.51 -9.94 15.99
C SER A 82 -8.15 -9.28 17.22
N ARG A 83 -9.25 -9.84 17.73
CA ARG A 83 -9.82 -9.41 19.02
C ARG A 83 -8.86 -9.59 20.20
N SER A 84 -7.87 -10.48 20.07
CA SER A 84 -6.99 -10.88 21.16
C SER A 84 -5.54 -10.42 20.99
N GLY A 85 -5.14 -9.90 19.82
CA GLY A 85 -3.78 -9.43 19.58
C GLY A 85 -3.39 -9.28 18.12
N THR A 86 -2.13 -8.92 17.87
CA THR A 86 -1.62 -8.72 16.50
C THR A 86 -0.93 -9.99 16.00
N HIS A 87 -1.30 -10.48 14.82
CA HIS A 87 -0.79 -11.73 14.26
C HIS A 87 -0.21 -11.51 12.86
N ASN A 88 0.86 -12.24 12.55
CA ASN A 88 1.41 -12.35 11.21
C ASN A 88 0.88 -13.63 10.56
N MET A 89 0.56 -13.56 9.27
CA MET A 89 0.07 -14.69 8.49
C MET A 89 0.69 -14.66 7.09
N TYR A 90 0.96 -15.86 6.57
CA TYR A 90 1.29 -16.08 5.17
C TYR A 90 0.17 -16.87 4.52
N ARG A 91 -0.24 -16.49 3.31
CA ARG A 91 -1.23 -17.23 2.53
C ARG A 91 -1.00 -17.08 1.04
N GLU A 92 -1.31 -18.13 0.30
CA GLU A 92 -1.17 -18.16 -1.16
C GLU A 92 -2.52 -18.03 -1.86
N TYR A 93 -2.51 -17.33 -2.99
CA TYR A 93 -3.69 -17.10 -3.83
C TYR A 93 -3.33 -17.34 -5.31
N ARG A 94 -4.19 -18.05 -6.03
CA ARG A 94 -4.02 -18.31 -7.46
C ARG A 94 -4.91 -17.35 -8.25
N ASP A 95 -4.30 -16.43 -8.99
CA ASP A 95 -5.02 -15.37 -9.71
C ASP A 95 -4.21 -14.87 -10.94
N LEU A 96 -4.81 -14.00 -11.74
CA LEU A 96 -4.21 -13.34 -12.91
C LEU A 96 -3.40 -12.09 -12.53
N THR A 97 -3.87 -11.34 -11.53
CA THR A 97 -3.27 -10.05 -11.14
C THR A 97 -3.01 -9.96 -9.65
N THR A 98 -1.95 -9.21 -9.29
CA THR A 98 -1.60 -8.94 -7.90
C THR A 98 -2.77 -8.25 -7.16
N SER A 99 -3.44 -7.30 -7.81
CA SER A 99 -4.63 -6.61 -7.27
C SER A 99 -5.79 -7.55 -6.94
N ALA A 100 -6.03 -8.55 -7.78
CA ALA A 100 -7.11 -9.51 -7.58
C ALA A 100 -6.79 -10.48 -6.42
N ALA A 101 -5.55 -10.97 -6.35
CA ALA A 101 -5.07 -11.78 -5.23
C ALA A 101 -5.18 -11.02 -3.88
N VAL A 102 -4.76 -9.76 -3.83
CA VAL A 102 -4.89 -8.93 -2.61
C VAL A 102 -6.36 -8.63 -2.28
N THR A 103 -7.20 -8.44 -3.30
CA THR A 103 -8.65 -8.28 -3.10
C THR A 103 -9.25 -9.55 -2.50
N GLN A 104 -8.85 -10.73 -2.97
CA GLN A 104 -9.28 -12.01 -2.41
C GLN A 104 -8.81 -12.14 -0.96
N CYS A 105 -7.55 -11.80 -0.67
CA CYS A 105 -7.02 -11.79 0.69
C CYS A 105 -7.83 -10.91 1.65
N CYS A 106 -8.12 -9.67 1.26
CA CYS A 106 -8.88 -8.73 2.10
C CYS A 106 -10.33 -9.17 2.36
N LYS A 107 -10.94 -9.98 1.48
CA LYS A 107 -12.28 -10.55 1.73
C LYS A 107 -12.28 -11.54 2.90
N TYR A 108 -11.19 -12.31 3.06
CA TYR A 108 -11.07 -13.33 4.11
C TYR A 108 -10.40 -12.83 5.38
N ALA A 109 -9.70 -11.68 5.33
CA ALA A 109 -9.04 -11.07 6.48
C ALA A 109 -9.40 -9.57 6.61
N PRO A 110 -10.65 -9.23 6.96
CA PRO A 110 -11.13 -7.84 7.01
C PRO A 110 -10.45 -6.97 8.08
N LEU A 111 -9.74 -7.58 9.03
CA LEU A 111 -9.04 -6.88 10.11
C LEU A 111 -7.58 -6.52 9.78
N CYS A 112 -7.17 -6.62 8.51
CA CYS A 112 -5.83 -6.21 8.09
C CYS A 112 -5.77 -4.66 7.91
N PRO A 113 -4.77 -3.96 8.48
CA PRO A 113 -4.65 -2.50 8.35
C PRO A 113 -4.48 -2.01 6.91
N ALA A 114 -4.08 -2.89 5.99
CA ALA A 114 -4.00 -2.61 4.56
C ALA A 114 -5.36 -2.68 3.83
N SER A 115 -6.45 -3.02 4.52
CA SER A 115 -7.74 -3.38 3.92
C SER A 115 -8.80 -2.27 3.84
N TYR A 116 -8.51 -1.02 4.23
CA TYR A 116 -9.45 0.10 3.97
C TYR A 116 -8.88 1.17 3.07
#